data_AF-A0A261XSR4-F1
#
_entry.id   AF-A0A261XSR4-F1
#
_cell.length_a   1.000
_cell.length_b   1.000
_cell.length_c   1.000
_cell.angle_alpha   90.00
_cell.angle_beta   90.00
_cell.angle_gamma   90.00
#
_symmetry.space_group_name_H-M   'P 1'
#
loop_
_entity.id
_entity.type
_entity.pdbx_description
1 polymer ?
#
loop_
_entity_poly.entity_id
_entity_poly.type
_entity_poly.pdbx_seq_one_letter_code
_entity_poly.pdbx_strand_id
1 'polypeptide(L)'
;MNPGAKAGKGVKVPTAISLGMKAQERERAAAALEEAKNLGNYHRSIKHQFAVPGKQTESKSLRRDRGSGKFKGGMLTLSKSDISRVERQGKKPKPIRGKS
;
A
#
# COMPACT_ATOMS: atom_id res chain seq x y z
N MET A 1 29.04 13.63 2.62
CA MET A 1 28.17 12.47 2.91
C MET A 1 27.24 12.26 1.74
N ASN A 2 27.22 11.07 1.13
CA ASN A 2 26.43 10.77 -0.07
C ASN A 2 25.05 10.19 0.34
N PRO A 3 23.93 10.89 0.13
CA PRO A 3 22.59 10.36 0.44
C PRO A 3 22.10 9.48 -0.73
N GLY A 4 22.57 8.24 -0.83
CA GLY A 4 22.18 7.38 -1.96
C GLY A 4 22.50 5.89 -1.90
N ALA A 5 23.14 5.38 -0.85
CA ALA A 5 23.40 3.95 -0.73
C ALA A 5 22.11 3.20 -0.35
N LYS A 6 21.47 2.54 -1.33
CA LYS A 6 20.41 1.55 -1.06
C LYS A 6 21.05 0.36 -0.35
N ALA A 7 20.41 -0.12 0.72
CA ALA A 7 20.89 -1.27 1.51
C ALA A 7 21.25 -2.44 0.57
N GLY A 8 22.49 -2.94 0.70
CA GLY A 8 22.95 -4.11 -0.04
C GLY A 8 22.02 -5.30 0.20
N LYS A 9 21.92 -6.21 -0.77
CA LYS A 9 21.11 -7.43 -0.63
C LYS A 9 21.57 -8.17 0.62
N GLY A 10 20.71 -8.24 1.63
CA GLY A 10 21.01 -8.87 2.90
C GLY A 10 21.34 -10.37 2.75
N VAL A 11 22.05 -10.91 3.74
CA VAL A 11 22.36 -12.35 3.82
C VAL A 11 21.04 -13.13 3.80
N LYS A 12 20.95 -14.15 2.94
CA LYS A 12 19.76 -15.02 2.86
C LYS A 12 19.69 -15.88 4.12
N VAL A 13 18.80 -15.52 5.03
CA VAL A 13 18.52 -16.28 6.26
C VAL A 13 17.31 -17.19 6.02
N PRO A 14 17.32 -18.45 6.49
CA PRO A 14 16.15 -19.33 6.46
C PRO A 14 14.91 -18.70 7.10
N THR A 15 13.73 -19.00 6.57
CA THR A 15 12.45 -18.39 6.99
C THR A 15 12.19 -18.56 8.48
N ALA A 16 12.37 -19.78 9.02
CA ALA A 16 12.18 -20.06 10.45
C ALA A 16 13.07 -19.20 11.34
N ILE A 17 14.34 -19.03 10.96
CA ILE A 17 15.31 -18.20 11.70
C ILE A 17 14.89 -16.73 11.60
N SER A 18 14.50 -16.25 10.41
CA SER A 18 14.05 -14.86 10.24
C SER A 18 12.79 -14.52 11.05
N LEU A 19 11.87 -15.48 11.20
CA LEU A 19 10.69 -15.33 12.03
C LEU A 19 11.05 -15.32 13.52
N GLY A 20 11.95 -16.21 13.94
CA GLY A 20 12.47 -16.23 15.32
C GLY A 20 13.20 -14.93 15.69
N MET A 21 14.06 -14.42 14.81
CA MET A 21 14.75 -13.15 15.02
C MET A 21 13.76 -11.98 15.16
N LYS A 22 12.74 -11.92 14.30
CA LYS A 22 11.69 -10.89 14.39
C LYS A 22 10.85 -11.01 15.66
N ALA A 23 10.57 -12.22 16.14
CA ALA A 23 9.86 -12.45 17.39
C ALA A 23 10.69 -11.95 18.58
N GLN A 24 11.97 -12.33 18.63
CA GLN A 24 12.89 -11.90 19.68
C GLN A 24 13.10 -10.38 19.69
N GLU A 25 13.18 -9.75 18.52
CA GLU A 25 13.28 -8.29 18.40
C GLU A 25 12.05 -7.59 19.01
N ARG A 26 10.85 -8.13 18.77
CA ARG A 26 9.61 -7.59 19.35
C ARG A 26 9.56 -7.75 20.87
N GLU A 27 9.98 -8.90 21.39
CA GLU A 27 10.03 -9.14 22.84
C GLU A 27 10.99 -8.18 23.54
N ARG A 28 12.19 -8.00 22.98
CA ARG A 28 13.17 -7.03 23.52
C ARG A 28 12.64 -5.60 23.45
N ALA A 29 11.99 -5.21 22.34
CA ALA A 29 11.39 -3.89 22.19
C ALA A 29 10.27 -3.65 23.22
N ALA A 30 9.46 -4.67 23.52
CA ALA A 30 8.42 -4.60 24.55
C ALA A 30 9.02 -4.46 25.96
N ALA A 31 10.06 -5.24 26.29
CA ALA A 31 10.74 -5.14 27.58
C ALA A 31 11.38 -3.76 27.80
N ALA A 32 12.10 -3.23 26.80
CA ALA A 32 12.71 -1.91 26.86
C ALA A 32 11.67 -0.79 27.03
N LEU A 33 10.48 -0.94 26.44
CA LEU A 33 9.36 -0.03 26.63
C LEU A 33 8.84 -0.04 28.07
N GLU A 34 8.69 -1.21 28.68
CA GLU A 34 8.25 -1.33 30.07
C GLU A 34 9.31 -0.79 31.05
N GLU A 35 10.59 -1.08 30.84
CA GLU A 35 11.69 -0.50 31.62
C GLU A 35 11.72 1.02 31.53
N ALA A 36 11.55 1.59 30.33
CA ALA A 36 11.50 3.04 30.13
C ALA A 36 10.31 3.68 30.84
N LYS A 37 9.15 3.00 30.92
CA LYS A 37 7.99 3.46 31.71
C LYS A 37 8.31 3.46 33.20
N ASN A 38 8.90 2.38 33.70
CA ASN A 38 9.23 2.21 35.11
C ASN A 38 10.27 3.24 35.60
N LEU A 39 11.24 3.57 34.74
CA LEU A 39 12.27 4.58 35.01
C LEU A 39 11.78 6.02 34.85
N GLY A 40 10.53 6.24 34.43
CA GLY A 40 9.99 7.58 34.17
C GLY A 40 10.54 8.26 32.91
N ASN A 41 11.38 7.57 32.14
CA ASN A 41 11.98 8.08 30.90
C ASN A 41 11.04 8.00 29.70
N TYR A 42 9.89 7.32 29.81
CA TYR A 42 8.90 7.25 28.75
C TYR A 42 8.11 8.57 28.60
N HIS A 43 8.74 9.56 27.97
CA HIS A 43 8.09 10.82 27.61
C HIS A 43 7.50 10.77 26.18
N ARG A 44 6.37 11.44 25.95
CA ARG A 44 5.66 11.47 24.65
C ARG A 44 6.57 11.88 23.47
N SER A 45 7.58 12.70 23.74
CA SER A 45 8.57 13.16 22.75
C SER A 45 9.50 12.04 22.24
N ILE A 46 9.80 11.02 23.04
CA ILE A 46 10.70 9.92 22.66
C ILE A 46 9.97 8.63 22.27
N LYS A 47 8.64 8.60 22.35
CA LYS A 47 7.80 7.46 21.93
C LYS A 47 8.11 6.97 20.51
N HIS A 48 8.53 7.87 19.62
CA HIS A 48 8.90 7.54 18.25
C HIS A 48 10.15 6.65 18.15
N GLN A 49 11.06 6.69 19.14
CA GLN A 49 12.27 5.87 19.15
C GLN A 49 11.98 4.40 19.47
N PHE A 50 10.89 4.15 20.19
CA PHE A 50 10.41 2.80 20.53
C PHE A 50 9.26 2.31 19.64
N ALA A 51 8.81 3.14 18.70
CA ALA A 51 7.81 2.74 17.73
C ALA A 51 8.45 1.70 16.80
N VAL A 52 7.99 0.44 16.90
CA VAL A 52 8.47 -0.66 16.06
C VAL A 52 8.41 -0.23 14.57
N PRO A 53 9.54 -0.15 13.87
CA PRO A 53 9.58 0.21 12.46
C PRO A 53 8.95 -0.95 11.66
N GLY A 54 7.67 -0.81 11.32
CA GLY A 54 6.93 -1.90 10.68
C GLY A 54 5.41 -1.81 10.79
N LYS A 55 4.86 -0.96 11.64
CA LYS A 55 3.45 -0.52 11.50
C LYS A 55 3.34 0.45 10.31
N GLN A 56 3.61 -0.05 9.10
CA GLN A 56 2.95 0.52 7.94
C GLN A 56 1.48 0.18 8.12
N THR A 57 0.66 1.17 8.48
CA THR A 57 -0.79 1.06 8.35
C THR A 57 -1.02 0.64 6.90
N GLU A 58 -1.47 -0.61 6.68
CA GLU A 58 -1.79 -1.07 5.34
C GLU A 58 -2.73 -0.04 4.72
N SER A 59 -2.24 0.65 3.69
CA SER A 59 -3.06 1.57 2.92
C SER A 59 -4.18 0.72 2.35
N LYS A 60 -5.40 0.89 2.89
CA LYS A 60 -6.62 0.21 2.43
C LYS A 60 -6.55 0.14 0.91
N SER A 61 -6.46 -1.07 0.37
CA SER A 61 -6.38 -1.26 -1.07
C SER A 61 -7.60 -0.56 -1.67
N LEU A 62 -7.36 0.55 -2.36
CA LEU A 62 -8.41 1.24 -3.09
C LEU A 62 -8.90 0.21 -4.11
N ARG A 63 -10.11 -0.32 -3.87
CA ARG A 63 -10.77 -1.22 -4.80
C ARG A 63 -10.76 -0.51 -6.15
N ARG A 64 -9.98 -1.05 -7.09
CA ARG A 64 -10.03 -0.60 -8.48
C ARG A 64 -11.42 -0.96 -8.97
N ASP A 65 -12.33 0.01 -8.97
CA ASP A 65 -13.65 -0.13 -9.56
C ASP A 65 -13.46 -0.65 -10.99
N ARG A 66 -13.83 -1.91 -11.22
CA ARG A 66 -13.73 -2.58 -12.53
C ARG A 66 -14.93 -2.20 -13.41
N GLY A 67 -15.22 -0.90 -13.49
CA GLY A 67 -16.36 -0.35 -14.22
C GLY A 67 -16.02 0.98 -14.88
N SER A 68 -16.79 1.37 -15.90
CA SER A 68 -16.72 2.70 -16.49
C SER A 68 -17.34 3.72 -15.53
N GLY A 69 -16.56 4.70 -15.09
CA GLY A 69 -17.01 5.77 -14.20
C GLY A 69 -16.53 5.67 -12.76
N LYS A 70 -16.79 6.72 -11.99
CA LYS A 70 -16.48 6.81 -10.55
C LYS A 70 -17.78 6.77 -9.76
N PHE A 71 -17.91 5.81 -8.84
CA PHE A 71 -19.05 5.76 -7.92
C PHE A 71 -18.66 6.37 -6.57
N LYS A 72 -19.37 7.41 -6.14
CA LYS A 72 -19.13 8.06 -4.84
C LYS A 72 -20.45 8.55 -4.25
N GLY A 73 -20.73 8.16 -3.01
CA GLY A 73 -21.89 8.69 -2.26
C GLY A 73 -23.25 8.43 -2.93
N GLY A 74 -23.43 7.28 -3.59
CA GLY A 74 -24.66 6.96 -4.31
C GLY A 74 -24.76 7.55 -5.72
N MET A 75 -23.79 8.35 -6.15
CA MET A 75 -23.76 8.97 -7.48
C MET A 75 -22.69 8.32 -8.37
N LEU A 76 -23.09 7.94 -9.58
CA LEU A 76 -22.19 7.48 -10.64
C LEU A 76 -21.82 8.65 -11.55
N THR A 77 -20.53 8.95 -11.67
CA THR A 77 -20.01 9.98 -12.59
C THR A 77 -19.31 9.32 -13.77
N LEU A 78 -19.76 9.63 -15.00
CA LEU A 78 -19.17 9.16 -16.25
C LEU A 78 -18.40 10.29 -16.93
N SER A 79 -17.22 9.98 -17.50
CA SER A 79 -16.52 10.94 -18.35
C SER A 79 -17.13 10.97 -19.75
N LYS A 80 -17.02 12.09 -20.46
CA LYS A 80 -17.43 12.19 -21.88
C LYS A 80 -16.79 11.08 -22.73
N SER A 81 -15.52 10.76 -22.46
CA SER A 81 -14.77 9.71 -23.15
C SER A 81 -15.38 8.32 -22.96
N ASP A 82 -15.86 8.01 -21.75
CA ASP A 82 -16.51 6.73 -21.45
C ASP A 82 -17.83 6.61 -22.20
N ILE A 83 -18.62 7.69 -22.23
CA ILE A 83 -19.88 7.76 -22.98
C ILE A 83 -19.63 7.54 -24.47
N SER A 84 -18.71 8.29 -25.08
CA SER A 84 -18.38 8.15 -26.50
C SER A 84 -17.78 6.78 -26.85
N ARG A 85 -17.15 6.08 -25.89
CA ARG A 85 -16.65 4.72 -26.11
C ARG A 85 -17.80 3.72 -26.21
N VAL A 86 -18.79 3.82 -25.34
CA VAL A 86 -20.00 2.97 -25.36
C VAL A 86 -20.82 3.23 -26.64
N GLU A 87 -21.01 4.49 -27.02
CA GLU A 87 -21.75 4.85 -28.25
C GLU A 87 -21.11 4.26 -29.52
N ARG A 88 -19.78 4.20 -29.58
CA ARG A 88 -19.05 3.61 -30.71
C ARG A 88 -19.18 2.09 -30.76
N GLN A 89 -19.24 1.42 -29.62
CA GLN A 89 -19.40 -0.04 -29.55
C GLN A 89 -20.78 -0.50 -30.03
N GLY A 90 -21.82 0.33 -29.87
CA GLY A 90 -23.18 0.02 -30.32
C GLY A 90 -23.41 0.16 -31.82
N LYS A 91 -22.50 0.80 -32.57
CA LYS A 91 -22.65 0.99 -34.03
C LYS A 91 -21.90 -0.11 -34.78
N LYS A 92 -22.63 -1.10 -35.31
CA LYS A 92 -22.08 -2.06 -36.26
C LYS A 92 -21.49 -1.29 -37.46
N PRO A 93 -20.24 -1.56 -37.88
CA PRO A 93 -19.70 -0.92 -39.08
C PRO A 93 -20.58 -1.30 -40.28
N LYS A 94 -21.01 -0.31 -41.05
CA LYS A 94 -21.74 -0.56 -42.30
C LYS A 94 -20.81 -1.37 -43.20
N PRO A 95 -21.25 -2.51 -43.76
CA PRO A 95 -20.43 -3.26 -44.70
C PRO A 95 -20.08 -2.33 -45.87
N ILE A 96 -18.78 -2.22 -46.15
CA ILE A 96 -18.26 -1.49 -47.31
C ILE A 96 -18.76 -2.27 -48.52
N ARG A 97 -19.89 -1.85 -49.11
CA ARG A 97 -20.33 -2.36 -50.41
C ARG A 97 -19.34 -1.82 -51.44
N GLY A 98 -18.42 -2.67 -51.86
CA GLY A 98 -17.52 -2.41 -52.98
C GLY A 98 -18.36 -2.02 -54.19
N LYS A 99 -17.99 -0.89 -54.79
CA LYS A 99 -18.48 -0.50 -56.12
C LYS A 99 -17.73 -1.38 -57.12
N SER A 100 -18.48 -2.20 -57.87
CA SER A 100 -18.03 -2.79 -59.13
C SER A 100 -18.67 -2.04 -60.28
#